data_AF-A0A7S0TF55-F1
#
_entry.id   AF-A0A7S0TF55-F1
#
_cell.length_a   1.000
_cell.length_b   1.000
_cell.length_c   1.000
_cell.angle_alpha   90.00
_cell.angle_beta   90.00
_cell.angle_gamma   90.00
#
_symmetry.space_group_name_H-M   'P 1'
#
loop_
_entity.id
_entity.type
_entity.pdbx_description
1 polymer ?
#
loop_
_entity_poly.entity_id
_entity_poly.type
_entity_poly.pdbx_seq_one_letter_code
_entity_poly.pdbx_strand_id
1 'polypeptide(L)'
;DAPGYEPDGLLLFGQIARAATAVDVRAPPHEAVQLFGLPCAWYMCLHSAYYLAATTPTDFTAALLNAVNAGGQNVARASLVGALLGAHLGVRNIPSRFLRGLKHGTRFLAQAEKLADKALRA
;
A
#
# COMPACT_ATOMS: atom_id res chain seq x y z
N ASP A 1 -28.67 23.66 9.44
CA ASP A 1 -27.46 23.45 8.65
C ASP A 1 -26.37 22.84 9.51
N ALA A 2 -26.32 21.51 9.59
CA ALA A 2 -25.28 20.82 10.33
C ALA A 2 -23.99 20.85 9.50
N PRO A 3 -22.82 21.18 10.10
CA PRO A 3 -21.55 21.11 9.39
C PRO A 3 -21.38 19.70 8.83
N GLY A 4 -21.05 19.62 7.55
CA GLY A 4 -20.88 18.36 6.83
C GLY A 4 -19.95 17.44 7.60
N TYR A 5 -20.50 16.39 8.18
CA TYR A 5 -19.73 15.25 8.65
C TYR A 5 -19.17 14.56 7.40
N GLU A 6 -18.03 15.05 6.92
CA GLU A 6 -17.18 14.20 6.10
C GLU A 6 -16.51 13.22 7.06
N PRO A 7 -16.81 11.91 6.98
CA PRO A 7 -16.04 10.93 7.73
C PRO A 7 -14.57 11.13 7.37
N ASP A 8 -13.70 11.17 8.39
CA ASP A 8 -12.25 11.27 8.19
C ASP A 8 -11.85 10.33 7.05
N GLY A 9 -11.25 10.90 6.00
CA GLY A 9 -10.91 10.17 4.80
C GLY A 9 -10.15 8.90 5.14
N LEU A 10 -9.24 8.93 6.13
CA LEU A 10 -8.47 7.77 6.58
C LEU A 10 -9.33 6.69 7.27
N LEU A 11 -10.38 7.08 8.00
CA LEU A 11 -11.28 6.14 8.66
C LEU A 11 -12.07 5.32 7.65
N LEU A 12 -12.51 5.92 6.53
CA LEU A 12 -13.19 5.18 5.45
C LEU A 12 -12.28 4.09 4.88
N PHE A 13 -11.00 4.39 4.63
CA PHE A 13 -10.06 3.39 4.11
C PHE A 13 -9.74 2.30 5.13
N GLY A 14 -9.66 2.65 6.41
CA GLY A 14 -9.55 1.67 7.51
C GLY A 14 -10.76 0.74 7.59
N GLN A 15 -11.98 1.25 7.38
CA GLN A 15 -13.20 0.43 7.33
C GLN A 15 -13.18 -0.55 6.15
N ILE A 16 -12.70 -0.12 4.98
CA ILE A 16 -12.58 -0.99 3.80
C ILE A 16 -11.51 -2.06 4.01
N ALA A 17 -10.38 -1.72 4.62
CA ALA A 17 -9.37 -2.72 5.00
C ALA A 17 -9.92 -3.77 5.97
N ARG A 18 -10.73 -3.34 6.96
CA ARG A 18 -11.43 -4.26 7.87
C ARG A 18 -12.47 -5.11 7.15
N ALA A 19 -13.23 -4.53 6.22
CA ALA A 19 -14.21 -5.26 5.43
C ALA A 19 -13.53 -6.31 4.53
N ALA A 20 -12.35 -5.99 3.97
CA ALA A 20 -11.59 -6.90 3.13
C ALA A 20 -11.13 -8.17 3.86
N THR A 21 -10.95 -8.11 5.19
CA THR A 21 -10.59 -9.27 6.01
C THR A 21 -11.80 -9.94 6.67
N ALA A 22 -12.92 -9.22 6.81
CA ALA A 22 -14.15 -9.71 7.45
C ALA A 22 -15.18 -10.28 6.46
N VAL A 23 -15.15 -9.87 5.20
CA VAL A 23 -16.03 -10.34 4.12
C VAL A 23 -15.23 -11.28 3.23
N ASP A 24 -15.81 -12.44 2.88
CA ASP A 24 -15.21 -13.39 1.93
C ASP A 24 -15.22 -12.79 0.51
N VAL A 25 -14.26 -11.89 0.24
CA VAL A 25 -14.05 -11.30 -1.08
C VAL A 25 -13.25 -12.30 -1.91
N ARG A 26 -13.95 -13.08 -2.73
CA ARG A 26 -13.37 -14.14 -3.58
C ARG A 26 -12.67 -13.65 -4.84
N ALA A 27 -12.60 -12.33 -5.06
CA ALA A 27 -11.92 -11.79 -6.22
C ALA A 27 -10.40 -11.90 -6.03
N PRO A 28 -9.64 -12.46 -7.00
CA PRO A 28 -8.19 -12.48 -6.91
C PRO A 28 -7.66 -11.03 -6.83
N PRO A 29 -6.56 -10.77 -6.11
CA PRO A 29 -6.22 -9.41 -5.69
C PRO A 29 -6.01 -8.41 -6.83
N HIS A 30 -5.58 -8.86 -8.02
CA HIS A 30 -5.45 -8.01 -9.20
C HIS A 30 -6.80 -7.62 -9.83
N GLU A 31 -7.85 -8.43 -9.68
CA GLU A 31 -9.22 -8.10 -10.10
C GLU A 31 -9.90 -7.15 -9.12
N ALA A 32 -9.59 -7.23 -7.83
CA ALA A 32 -10.11 -6.29 -6.84
C ALA A 32 -9.72 -4.83 -7.17
N VAL A 33 -8.57 -4.62 -7.82
CA VAL A 33 -8.16 -3.29 -8.28
C VAL A 33 -9.07 -2.75 -9.39
N GLN A 34 -9.64 -3.61 -10.23
CA GLN A 34 -10.63 -3.21 -11.25
C GLN A 34 -11.89 -2.66 -10.59
N LEU A 35 -12.29 -3.24 -9.45
CA LEU A 35 -13.44 -2.81 -8.66
C LEU A 35 -13.23 -1.43 -8.03
N PHE A 36 -12.02 -1.14 -7.55
CA PHE A 36 -11.69 0.12 -6.86
C PHE A 36 -11.28 1.26 -7.81
N GLY A 37 -10.99 0.94 -9.07
CA GLY A 37 -10.66 1.91 -10.11
C GLY A 37 -9.19 1.87 -10.55
N LEU A 38 -9.00 2.05 -11.85
CA LEU A 38 -7.71 2.11 -12.54
C LEU A 38 -7.02 3.48 -12.56
N PRO A 39 -7.73 4.62 -12.53
CA PRO A 39 -7.11 5.95 -12.52
C PRO A 39 -6.33 6.31 -11.25
N CYS A 40 -5.52 7.38 -11.35
CA CYS A 40 -4.65 7.89 -10.30
C CYS A 40 -5.36 8.72 -9.21
N ALA A 41 -6.68 8.84 -9.29
CA ALA A 41 -7.44 9.63 -8.34
C ALA A 41 -7.22 9.07 -6.92
N TRP A 42 -6.90 9.95 -5.98
CA TRP A 42 -6.43 9.58 -4.65
C TRP A 42 -7.36 8.58 -3.96
N TYR A 43 -8.68 8.76 -4.09
CA TYR A 43 -9.67 7.85 -3.52
C TYR A 43 -9.57 6.45 -4.12
N MET A 44 -9.39 6.29 -5.44
CA MET A 44 -9.25 4.97 -6.09
C MET A 44 -7.93 4.27 -5.70
N CYS A 45 -6.84 5.04 -5.62
CA CYS A 45 -5.53 4.55 -5.22
C CYS A 45 -5.48 4.10 -3.75
N LEU A 46 -6.11 4.85 -2.83
CA LEU A 46 -6.13 4.49 -1.42
C LEU A 46 -6.93 3.21 -1.18
N HIS A 47 -8.13 3.07 -1.75
CA HIS A 47 -8.94 1.86 -1.58
C HIS A 47 -8.19 0.59 -1.99
N SER A 48 -7.67 0.59 -3.22
CA SER A 48 -6.96 -0.57 -3.77
C SER A 48 -5.65 -0.88 -3.03
N ALA A 49 -4.90 0.14 -2.60
CA ALA A 49 -3.67 -0.07 -1.84
C ALA A 49 -3.94 -0.68 -0.44
N TYR A 50 -4.93 -0.15 0.28
CA TYR A 50 -5.32 -0.68 1.60
C TYR A 50 -5.89 -2.10 1.50
N TYR A 51 -6.69 -2.38 0.47
CA TYR A 51 -7.19 -3.73 0.21
C TYR A 51 -6.04 -4.73 -0.02
N LEU A 52 -5.10 -4.41 -0.90
CA LEU A 52 -3.95 -5.28 -1.18
C LEU A 52 -3.08 -5.50 0.05
N ALA A 53 -2.79 -4.45 0.81
CA ALA A 53 -2.02 -4.55 2.05
C ALA A 53 -2.76 -5.40 3.11
N ALA A 54 -4.08 -5.28 3.22
CA ALA A 54 -4.88 -6.02 4.21
C ALA A 54 -5.09 -7.49 3.84
N THR A 55 -5.17 -7.82 2.55
CA THR A 55 -5.41 -9.19 2.06
C THR A 55 -4.12 -10.00 1.86
N THR A 56 -2.98 -9.33 1.76
CA THR A 56 -1.65 -9.98 1.68
C THR A 56 -0.65 -9.38 2.70
N PRO A 57 -1.01 -9.30 3.99
CA PRO A 57 -0.27 -8.51 4.98
C PRO A 57 1.13 -9.05 5.25
N THR A 58 1.37 -10.34 5.03
CA THR A 58 2.65 -11.01 5.32
C THR A 58 3.49 -11.29 4.09
N ASP A 59 3.01 -11.00 2.87
CA ASP A 59 3.73 -11.26 1.62
C ASP A 59 3.91 -9.98 0.81
N PHE A 60 5.03 -9.28 1.09
CA PHE A 60 5.42 -8.07 0.38
C PHE A 60 5.49 -8.29 -1.14
N THR A 61 5.97 -9.46 -1.58
CA THR A 61 6.14 -9.72 -3.02
C THR A 61 4.78 -9.86 -3.70
N ALA A 62 3.90 -10.69 -3.15
CA ALA A 62 2.58 -10.92 -3.73
C ALA A 62 1.78 -9.61 -3.77
N ALA A 63 1.75 -8.86 -2.67
CA ALA A 63 1.03 -7.59 -2.62
C ALA A 63 1.52 -6.58 -3.67
N LEU A 64 2.84 -6.39 -3.75
CA LEU A 64 3.44 -5.43 -4.67
C LEU A 64 3.24 -5.85 -6.13
N LEU A 65 3.39 -7.14 -6.45
CA LEU A 65 3.17 -7.63 -7.81
C LEU A 65 1.70 -7.53 -8.22
N ASN A 66 0.76 -7.79 -7.32
CA ASN A 66 -0.67 -7.53 -7.59
C ASN A 66 -0.92 -6.04 -7.86
N ALA A 67 -0.30 -5.13 -7.11
CA ALA A 67 -0.44 -3.69 -7.31
C ALA A 67 0.10 -3.23 -8.68
N VAL A 68 1.27 -3.74 -9.07
CA VAL A 68 1.97 -3.40 -10.32
C VAL A 68 1.23 -4.00 -11.52
N ASN A 69 0.83 -5.26 -11.45
CA ASN A 69 0.26 -5.99 -12.60
C ASN A 69 -1.23 -5.70 -12.84
N ALA A 70 -1.91 -5.00 -11.93
CA ALA A 70 -3.33 -4.69 -12.07
C ALA A 70 -3.71 -3.63 -13.14
N GLY A 71 -2.73 -3.06 -13.86
CA GLY A 71 -2.97 -2.07 -14.93
C GLY A 71 -3.36 -0.68 -14.44
N GLY A 72 -3.69 0.24 -15.36
CA GLY A 72 -4.01 1.64 -15.02
C GLY A 72 -2.82 2.44 -14.49
N GLN A 73 -3.07 3.43 -13.63
CA GLN A 73 -1.99 4.13 -12.92
C GLN A 73 -1.53 3.31 -11.70
N ASN A 74 -0.66 2.34 -11.95
CA ASN A 74 -0.13 1.43 -10.95
C ASN A 74 1.00 2.02 -10.10
N VAL A 75 1.65 3.11 -10.51
CA VAL A 75 2.85 3.63 -9.82
C VAL A 75 2.50 4.19 -8.45
N ALA A 76 1.47 5.04 -8.36
CA ALA A 76 1.02 5.62 -7.10
C ALA A 76 0.52 4.54 -6.13
N ARG A 77 -0.31 3.62 -6.63
CA ARG A 77 -0.81 2.47 -5.87
C ARG A 77 0.31 1.57 -5.37
N ALA A 78 1.22 1.14 -6.24
CA ALA A 78 2.35 0.28 -5.87
C ALA A 78 3.29 0.97 -4.88
N SER A 79 3.51 2.28 -5.03
CA SER A 79 4.29 3.08 -4.07
C SER A 79 3.65 3.07 -2.68
N LEU A 80 2.32 3.25 -2.61
CA LEU A 80 1.58 3.21 -1.35
C LEU A 80 1.55 1.82 -0.72
N VAL A 81 1.31 0.75 -1.51
CA VAL A 81 1.37 -0.64 -1.04
C VAL A 81 2.76 -0.96 -0.49
N GLY A 82 3.82 -0.58 -1.20
CA GLY A 82 5.20 -0.76 -0.77
C GLY A 82 5.53 0.01 0.51
N ALA A 83 5.01 1.22 0.68
CA ALA A 83 5.18 1.99 1.90
C ALA A 83 4.47 1.34 3.11
N LEU A 84 3.20 0.95 2.94
CA LEU A 84 2.41 0.31 3.99
C LEU A 84 3.04 -1.01 4.46
N LEU A 85 3.36 -1.91 3.52
CA LEU A 85 3.96 -3.19 3.88
C LEU A 85 5.43 -3.09 4.28
N GLY A 86 6.18 -2.13 3.72
CA GLY A 86 7.55 -1.85 4.17
C GLY A 86 7.59 -1.38 5.62
N ALA A 87 6.62 -0.57 6.04
CA ALA A 87 6.45 -0.16 7.44
C ALA A 87 5.95 -1.32 8.32
N HIS A 88 4.99 -2.12 7.84
CA HIS A 88 4.39 -3.22 8.62
C HIS A 88 5.35 -4.41 8.82
N LEU A 89 6.07 -4.82 7.76
CA LEU A 89 6.94 -5.98 7.77
C LEU A 89 8.41 -5.63 8.03
N GLY A 90 8.79 -4.37 7.85
CA GLY A 90 10.17 -3.91 7.96
C GLY A 90 11.03 -4.25 6.74
N VAL A 91 12.15 -3.53 6.60
CA VAL A 91 13.04 -3.56 5.42
C VAL A 91 13.60 -4.96 5.11
N ARG A 92 13.78 -5.81 6.12
CA ARG A 92 14.32 -7.17 5.97
C ARG A 92 13.38 -8.12 5.22
N ASN A 93 12.08 -7.81 5.18
CA ASN A 93 11.07 -8.56 4.44
C ASN A 93 10.90 -8.08 2.99
N ILE A 94 11.60 -7.01 2.58
CA ILE A 94 11.62 -6.57 1.19
C ILE A 94 12.59 -7.48 0.41
N PRO A 95 12.16 -8.11 -0.70
CA PRO A 95 13.04 -8.96 -1.50
C PRO A 95 14.31 -8.24 -1.93
N SER A 96 15.45 -8.83 -1.66
CA SER A 96 16.75 -8.20 -1.93
C SER A 96 16.96 -7.87 -3.41
N ARG A 97 16.32 -8.62 -4.32
CA ARG A 97 16.31 -8.31 -5.76
C ARG A 97 15.65 -6.96 -6.09
N PHE A 98 14.61 -6.56 -5.35
CA PHE A 98 13.94 -5.28 -5.55
C PHE A 98 14.81 -4.13 -5.05
N LEU A 99 15.49 -4.30 -3.92
CA LEU A 99 16.42 -3.31 -3.39
C LEU A 99 17.64 -3.11 -4.31
N ARG A 100 18.24 -4.20 -4.82
CA ARG A 100 19.37 -4.13 -5.75
C ARG A 100 18.99 -3.59 -7.13
N GLY A 101 17.77 -3.90 -7.61
CA GLY A 101 17.26 -3.42 -8.90
C GLY A 101 16.80 -1.96 -8.88
N LEU A 102 16.63 -1.35 -7.70
CA LEU A 102 16.17 0.02 -7.57
C LEU A 102 17.28 1.02 -7.92
N LYS A 103 17.02 1.88 -8.91
CA LYS A 103 17.90 2.99 -9.24
C LYS A 103 18.08 3.87 -8.00
N HIS A 104 19.33 4.11 -7.59
CA HIS A 104 19.68 4.81 -6.35
C HIS A 104 19.23 4.12 -5.05
N GLY A 105 18.97 2.80 -5.07
CA GLY A 105 18.48 2.04 -3.90
C GLY A 105 19.36 2.17 -2.66
N THR A 106 20.69 2.15 -2.80
CA THR A 106 21.63 2.35 -1.69
C THR A 106 21.47 3.72 -1.03
N ARG A 107 21.26 4.78 -1.82
CA ARG A 107 20.99 6.14 -1.31
C ARG A 107 19.67 6.18 -0.55
N PHE A 108 18.61 5.56 -1.08
CA PHE A 108 17.30 5.54 -0.42
C PHE A 108 17.32 4.76 0.90
N LEU A 109 18.02 3.62 0.96
CA LEU A 109 18.20 2.86 2.19
C LEU A 109 18.90 3.70 3.27
N ALA A 110 20.01 4.36 2.92
CA ALA A 110 20.72 5.24 3.85
C ALA A 110 19.86 6.43 4.31
N GLN A 111 18.97 6.95 3.47
CA GLN A 111 18.02 8.00 3.86
C GLN A 111 16.92 7.47 4.79
N ALA A 112 16.40 6.27 4.53
CA ALA A 112 15.39 5.63 5.37
C ALA A 112 15.95 5.32 6.77
N GLU A 113 17.17 4.82 6.86
CA GLU A 113 17.87 4.58 8.15
C GLU A 113 18.02 5.89 8.95
N LYS A 114 18.50 6.97 8.32
CA LYS A 114 18.61 8.29 8.96
C LYS A 114 17.27 8.83 9.44
N LEU A 115 16.18 8.57 8.70
CA LEU A 115 14.84 9.00 9.09
C LEU A 115 14.33 8.18 10.28
N ALA A 116 14.53 6.87 10.27
CA ALA A 116 14.19 5.98 11.38
C ALA A 116 14.94 6.37 12.66
N ASP A 117 16.25 6.64 12.57
CA ASP A 117 17.06 7.10 13.69
C ASP A 117 16.54 8.41 14.30
N LYS A 118 16.08 9.34 13.46
CA LYS A 118 15.46 10.59 13.95
C LYS A 118 14.12 10.33 14.62
N ALA A 119 13.28 9.48 14.04
CA ALA A 119 11.96 9.15 14.58
C ALA A 119 12.05 8.44 15.94
N LEU A 120 13.08 7.62 16.16
CA LEU A 120 13.33 6.94 17.43
C LEU A 120 13.90 7.86 18.53
N ARG A 121 14.38 9.05 18.17
CA ARG A 121 14.94 10.05 19.11
C ARG A 121 13.98 11.19 19.44
N ALA A 122 12.84 11.27 18.75
CA ALA A 122 11.78 12.25 18.97
C ALA A 122 10.80 11.73 20.02
#